data_AF-A0A2W4NZR9-F1
#
_entry.id   AF-A0A2W4NZR9-F1
#
_cell.length_a   1.000
_cell.length_b   1.000
_cell.length_c   1.000
_cell.angle_alpha   90.00
_cell.angle_beta   90.00
_cell.angle_gamma   90.00
#
_symmetry.space_group_name_H-M   'P 1'
#
loop_
_entity.id
_entity.type
_entity.pdbx_description
1 polymer ?
#
loop_
_entity_poly.entity_id
_entity_poly.type
_entity_poly.pdbx_seq_one_letter_code
_entity_poly.pdbx_strand_id
1 'polypeptide(L)'
;MSDTNPDLYTGITTRERLEHVPYGHEVEWIAWDSDFRNSDLRHGDIIVAVDDKRYLKETRDKEFSMAVGNYAEPAYWRQVGAKPGQQVHLEVWREGKFLSITGKLQPQQFYYTAENRSAMGPGGPERLVNDGFSSPWSGWYEKFVKNASMRLIDPRWERMRINNVVALEEHMADKERVDFLVKNYPGPFAESVQSDWETVRKSLEGFTYTDITEESLEYRKIGEQRAALIREEAEKAQRAFRESLGDRLINPFPAVDPIEGDVTAVAGKVVELPAITMRQFINDLGKSYVVAGSPRDGYYIIHVNDPEMNTFFGTLFRYQGKVTPDIAERYQFYGEIQNDPLMVTYDGRPATGLMLKVVGVMAGQSSVFVDLRNADGKSEVPFAGEEKLSSLSDHTLNDSATPRQVIEAMIHYIKYADKNSWQNLFANWRAFPRFDGPPVIDMSYELPEGSFIRTWDQSRRQILGDVYDARVIYEGPHETVIEEDEAAGIPRVEQAKVIVDHVGKFGNTYRSLSNINVHRKWILQRINDGPWKILELQSL
;
A
#
# COMPACT_ATOMS: atom_id res chain seq x y z
N MET A 1 11.24 59.16 -11.26
CA MET A 1 12.12 57.97 -11.22
C MET A 1 11.98 57.39 -9.82
N SER A 2 11.13 56.38 -9.64
CA SER A 2 10.95 55.71 -8.36
C SER A 2 12.06 54.68 -8.18
N ASP A 3 12.81 54.81 -7.10
CA ASP A 3 13.84 53.87 -6.63
C ASP A 3 13.19 52.58 -6.08
N THR A 4 12.41 51.89 -6.90
CA THR A 4 11.85 50.58 -6.55
C THR A 4 12.86 49.53 -6.97
N ASN A 5 13.71 49.12 -6.03
CA ASN A 5 14.56 47.95 -6.19
C ASN A 5 13.65 46.76 -6.54
N PRO A 6 13.83 46.09 -7.69
CA PRO A 6 12.93 45.03 -8.13
C PRO A 6 12.90 43.90 -7.09
N ASP A 7 11.72 43.30 -6.88
CA ASP A 7 11.65 42.12 -6.02
C ASP A 7 12.49 40.99 -6.64
N LEU A 8 13.41 40.46 -5.85
CA LEU A 8 14.34 39.40 -6.23
C LEU A 8 13.85 38.06 -5.72
N TYR A 9 14.06 37.01 -6.53
CA TYR A 9 13.66 35.65 -6.20
C TYR A 9 14.70 34.66 -6.72
N THR A 10 14.79 33.52 -6.03
CA THR A 10 15.46 32.32 -6.53
C THR A 10 14.61 31.58 -7.58
N GLY A 11 13.29 31.79 -7.57
CA GLY A 11 12.34 31.06 -8.43
C GLY A 11 12.09 29.63 -7.96
N ILE A 12 12.40 29.30 -6.71
CA ILE A 12 12.13 28.01 -6.08
C ILE A 12 10.79 28.11 -5.33
N THR A 13 10.05 27.01 -5.18
CA THR A 13 8.96 26.89 -4.20
C THR A 13 9.34 25.82 -3.20
N THR A 14 9.14 26.09 -1.90
CA THR A 14 9.52 25.14 -0.84
C THR A 14 8.42 24.88 0.18
N ARG A 15 8.56 23.76 0.89
CA ARG A 15 7.75 23.38 2.04
C ARG A 15 8.62 23.04 3.23
N GLU A 16 8.32 23.64 4.37
CA GLU A 16 9.03 23.37 5.62
C GLU A 16 8.89 21.90 6.06
N ARG A 17 10.00 21.36 6.56
CA ARG A 17 10.08 20.03 7.16
C ARG A 17 10.46 20.12 8.65
N LEU A 18 9.47 20.43 9.48
CA LEU A 18 9.65 20.69 10.92
C LEU A 18 10.28 19.53 11.70
N GLU A 19 9.92 18.29 11.35
CA GLU A 19 10.39 17.07 12.04
C GLU A 19 11.51 16.35 11.28
N HIS A 20 12.01 16.92 10.19
CA HIS A 20 13.15 16.35 9.48
C HIS A 20 14.45 16.78 10.17
N VAL A 21 15.40 15.84 10.27
CA VAL A 21 16.74 16.10 10.77
C VAL A 21 17.72 15.85 9.62
N PRO A 22 18.50 16.86 9.18
CA PRO A 22 18.50 18.26 9.63
C PRO A 22 17.21 19.02 9.27
N TYR A 23 16.87 20.03 10.08
CA TYR A 23 15.75 20.94 9.81
C TYR A 23 16.00 21.74 8.53
N GLY A 24 14.94 21.96 7.73
CA GLY A 24 15.06 22.71 6.48
C GLY A 24 13.78 22.77 5.67
N HIS A 25 13.93 23.24 4.44
CA HIS A 25 12.85 23.50 3.50
C HIS A 25 12.98 22.60 2.27
N GLU A 26 12.00 21.73 2.05
CA GLU A 26 11.96 20.82 0.91
C GLU A 26 11.61 21.54 -0.38
N VAL A 27 12.38 21.32 -1.44
CA VAL A 27 12.12 21.86 -2.78
C VAL A 27 10.89 21.19 -3.39
N GLU A 28 9.83 21.97 -3.57
CA GLU A 28 8.58 21.52 -4.20
C GLU A 28 8.58 21.73 -5.70
N TRP A 29 9.13 22.86 -6.16
CA TRP A 29 9.17 23.21 -7.58
C TRP A 29 10.32 24.17 -7.88
N ILE A 30 10.82 24.13 -9.11
CA ILE A 30 11.79 25.10 -9.63
C ILE A 30 11.14 25.76 -10.84
N ALA A 31 10.88 27.07 -10.79
CA ALA A 31 10.19 27.81 -11.86
C ALA A 31 10.94 27.73 -13.18
N TRP A 32 10.23 27.80 -14.30
CA TRP A 32 10.78 27.61 -15.66
C TRP A 32 11.87 28.62 -16.02
N ASP A 33 11.83 29.81 -15.41
CA ASP A 33 12.78 30.92 -15.57
C ASP A 33 13.79 31.06 -14.41
N SER A 34 13.83 30.09 -13.50
CA SER A 34 14.82 30.04 -12.42
C SER A 34 16.19 29.60 -12.93
N ASP A 35 17.25 30.31 -12.50
CA ASP A 35 18.63 29.93 -12.79
C ASP A 35 19.02 28.59 -12.14
N PHE A 36 18.33 28.19 -11.06
CA PHE A 36 18.57 26.91 -10.38
C PHE A 36 18.22 25.69 -11.23
N ARG A 37 17.47 25.83 -12.33
CA ARG A 37 17.27 24.74 -13.30
C ARG A 37 18.55 24.29 -13.99
N ASN A 38 19.53 25.19 -14.08
CA ASN A 38 20.84 24.90 -14.65
C ASN A 38 21.86 24.39 -13.60
N SER A 39 21.40 24.22 -12.35
CA SER A 39 22.17 23.64 -11.26
C SER A 39 21.84 22.16 -11.06
N ASP A 40 22.45 21.50 -10.07
CA ASP A 40 22.05 20.14 -9.65
C ASP A 40 20.94 20.15 -8.58
N LEU A 41 20.21 21.26 -8.39
CA LEU A 41 19.05 21.28 -7.48
C LEU A 41 17.95 20.34 -7.98
N ARG A 42 17.35 19.54 -7.09
CA ARG A 42 16.30 18.58 -7.42
C ARG A 42 15.06 18.77 -6.56
N HIS A 43 13.91 18.39 -7.11
CA HIS A 43 12.68 18.22 -6.34
C HIS A 43 12.92 17.23 -5.19
N GLY A 44 12.42 17.55 -4.00
CA GLY A 44 12.59 16.73 -2.80
C GLY A 44 13.89 16.97 -2.01
N ASP A 45 14.85 17.74 -2.54
CA ASP A 45 16.01 18.18 -1.76
C ASP A 45 15.58 19.02 -0.55
N ILE A 46 16.26 18.87 0.59
CA ILE A 46 16.01 19.70 1.77
C ILE A 46 17.05 20.81 1.83
N ILE A 47 16.67 22.06 1.57
CA ILE A 47 17.54 23.22 1.76
C ILE A 47 17.71 23.46 3.27
N VAL A 48 18.95 23.38 3.75
CA VAL A 48 19.31 23.53 5.17
C VAL A 48 20.03 24.84 5.46
N ALA A 49 20.61 25.50 4.45
CA ALA A 49 21.28 26.79 4.60
C ALA A 49 21.24 27.63 3.32
N VAL A 50 21.38 28.94 3.49
CA VAL A 50 21.50 29.93 2.40
C VAL A 50 22.64 30.89 2.74
N ASP A 51 23.62 31.02 1.84
CA ASP A 51 24.81 31.88 2.00
C ASP A 51 25.44 31.74 3.40
N ASP A 52 25.75 30.49 3.78
CA ASP A 52 26.29 30.05 5.07
C ASP A 52 25.38 30.24 6.29
N LYS A 53 24.16 30.77 6.10
CA LYS A 53 23.17 30.92 7.17
C LYS A 53 22.26 29.69 7.24
N ARG A 54 22.48 28.83 8.24
CA ARG A 54 21.65 27.64 8.49
C ARG A 54 20.26 27.99 8.99
N TYR A 55 19.28 27.22 8.52
CA TYR A 55 17.95 27.19 9.10
C TYR A 55 18.00 26.44 10.42
N LEU A 56 17.42 27.04 11.46
CA LEU A 56 17.38 26.49 12.81
C LEU A 56 15.93 26.38 13.28
N LYS A 57 15.57 25.28 13.95
CA LYS A 57 14.21 25.04 14.45
C LYS A 57 13.84 26.08 15.52
N GLU A 58 14.84 26.55 16.26
CA GLU A 58 14.73 27.52 17.36
C GLU A 58 14.41 28.95 16.87
N THR A 59 14.80 29.31 15.65
CA THR A 59 14.56 30.64 15.06
C THR A 59 13.45 30.67 14.03
N ARG A 60 12.76 29.54 13.84
CA ARG A 60 11.68 29.32 12.87
C ARG A 60 10.71 30.48 12.77
N ASP A 61 10.13 30.93 13.88
CA ASP A 61 9.06 31.95 13.86
C ASP A 61 9.52 33.30 13.28
N LYS A 62 10.83 33.57 13.27
CA LYS A 62 11.42 34.79 12.71
C LYS A 62 11.86 34.64 11.25
N GLU A 63 12.19 33.44 10.82
CA GLU A 63 12.88 33.19 9.54
C GLU A 63 12.03 32.43 8.53
N PHE A 64 10.97 31.74 8.98
CA PHE A 64 10.15 30.86 8.14
C PHE A 64 9.56 31.56 6.91
N SER A 65 8.90 32.71 7.10
CA SER A 65 8.23 33.42 5.99
C SER A 65 9.22 33.96 4.96
N MET A 66 10.45 34.22 5.40
CA MET A 66 11.56 34.79 4.64
C MET A 66 12.49 33.73 4.04
N ALA A 67 12.24 32.45 4.27
CA ALA A 67 13.01 31.35 3.70
C ALA A 67 12.90 31.32 2.17
N VAL A 68 13.90 30.70 1.52
CA VAL A 68 13.94 30.54 0.07
C VAL A 68 12.70 29.78 -0.39
N GLY A 69 12.04 30.33 -1.42
CA GLY A 69 10.83 29.78 -2.02
C GLY A 69 9.55 29.94 -1.21
N ASN A 70 9.56 30.80 -0.19
CA ASN A 70 8.37 31.18 0.57
C ASN A 70 7.88 32.60 0.18
N TYR A 71 6.66 32.95 0.56
CA TYR A 71 5.98 34.16 0.07
C TYR A 71 6.68 35.49 0.41
N ALA A 72 7.50 35.55 1.47
CA ALA A 72 8.24 36.74 1.86
C ALA A 72 9.76 36.66 1.55
N GLU A 73 10.18 35.71 0.70
CA GLU A 73 11.56 35.64 0.19
C GLU A 73 12.09 36.99 -0.35
N PRO A 74 11.33 37.81 -1.11
CA PRO A 74 11.83 39.11 -1.57
C PRO A 74 12.18 40.08 -0.45
N ALA A 75 11.46 40.00 0.67
CA ALA A 75 11.74 40.85 1.83
C ALA A 75 13.11 40.49 2.44
N TYR A 76 13.46 39.19 2.46
CA TYR A 76 14.78 38.73 2.88
C TYR A 76 15.88 39.29 1.98
N TRP A 77 15.75 39.16 0.66
CA TRP A 77 16.74 39.65 -0.29
C TRP A 77 16.93 41.16 -0.22
N ARG A 78 15.84 41.91 0.00
CA ARG A 78 15.90 43.36 0.26
C ARG A 78 16.62 43.67 1.58
N GLN A 79 16.37 42.91 2.65
CA GLN A 79 17.00 43.09 3.96
C GLN A 79 18.52 42.88 3.91
N VAL A 80 18.99 41.89 3.15
CA VAL A 80 20.42 41.61 2.99
C VAL A 80 21.09 42.45 1.89
N GLY A 81 20.34 43.35 1.25
CA GLY A 81 20.86 44.25 0.21
C GLY A 81 21.29 43.55 -1.07
N ALA A 82 20.65 42.42 -1.40
CA ALA A 82 21.00 41.63 -2.56
C ALA A 82 20.72 42.36 -3.88
N LYS A 83 21.44 41.97 -4.94
CA LYS A 83 21.34 42.58 -6.28
C LYS A 83 20.88 41.58 -7.34
N PRO A 84 20.22 42.04 -8.43
CA PRO A 84 19.96 41.19 -9.59
C PRO A 84 21.23 40.48 -10.09
N GLY A 85 21.14 39.18 -10.36
CA GLY A 85 22.24 38.35 -10.84
C GLY A 85 23.26 37.92 -9.77
N GLN A 86 23.06 38.32 -8.51
CA GLN A 86 23.90 37.87 -7.40
C GLN A 86 23.84 36.35 -7.25
N GLN A 87 24.99 35.72 -7.05
CA GLN A 87 25.09 34.30 -6.75
C GLN A 87 24.57 34.02 -5.34
N VAL A 88 23.81 32.95 -5.21
CA VAL A 88 23.29 32.42 -3.95
C VAL A 88 23.74 30.98 -3.82
N HIS A 89 24.28 30.66 -2.66
CA HIS A 89 24.72 29.32 -2.29
C HIS A 89 23.69 28.66 -1.39
N LEU A 90 23.16 27.51 -1.82
CA LEU A 90 22.28 26.66 -1.04
C LEU A 90 23.08 25.46 -0.54
N GLU A 91 23.05 25.23 0.77
CA GLU A 91 23.44 23.93 1.33
C GLU A 91 22.18 23.05 1.35
N VAL A 92 22.23 21.90 0.66
CA VAL A 92 21.09 20.99 0.55
C VAL A 92 21.44 19.63 1.15
N TRP A 93 20.48 19.03 1.85
CA TRP A 93 20.55 17.67 2.33
C TRP A 93 19.81 16.75 1.36
N ARG A 94 20.55 15.80 0.78
CA ARG A 94 20.05 14.77 -0.13
C ARG A 94 20.57 13.42 0.31
N GLU A 95 19.66 12.53 0.72
CA GLU A 95 19.97 11.12 1.02
C GLU A 95 21.18 10.92 1.96
N GLY A 96 21.24 11.67 3.06
CA GLY A 96 22.33 11.54 4.04
C GLY A 96 23.57 12.39 3.76
N LYS A 97 23.57 13.20 2.68
CA LYS A 97 24.73 13.99 2.27
C LYS A 97 24.37 15.48 2.15
N PHE A 98 25.29 16.33 2.59
CA PHE A 98 25.24 17.76 2.29
C PHE A 98 25.88 18.02 0.93
N LEU A 99 25.18 18.78 0.08
CA LEU A 99 25.64 19.23 -1.23
C LEU A 99 25.57 20.75 -1.28
N SER A 100 26.51 21.37 -1.97
CA SER A 100 26.49 22.82 -2.23
C SER A 100 25.98 23.07 -3.64
N ILE A 101 24.91 23.86 -3.75
CA ILE A 101 24.24 24.19 -5.00
C ILE A 101 24.27 25.70 -5.18
N THR A 102 24.68 26.16 -6.36
CA THR A 102 24.78 27.60 -6.66
C THR A 102 23.81 27.97 -7.77
N GLY A 103 23.09 29.07 -7.58
CA GLY A 103 22.25 29.70 -8.60
C GLY A 103 22.32 31.22 -8.49
N LYS A 104 21.56 31.93 -9.31
CA LYS A 104 21.51 33.40 -9.30
C LYS A 104 20.12 33.93 -8.97
N LEU A 105 20.09 35.05 -8.24
CA LEU A 105 18.87 35.82 -8.04
C LEU A 105 18.43 36.48 -9.34
N GLN A 106 17.15 36.37 -9.63
CA GLN A 106 16.52 37.01 -10.77
C GLN A 106 15.49 38.03 -10.28
N PRO A 107 15.36 39.19 -10.94
CA PRO A 107 14.22 40.06 -10.71
C PRO A 107 12.95 39.37 -11.21
N GLN A 108 11.81 39.64 -10.55
CA GLN A 108 10.53 39.17 -11.06
C GLN A 108 10.30 39.65 -12.49
N GLN A 109 10.09 38.72 -13.40
CA GLN A 109 9.87 39.03 -14.81
C GLN A 109 8.38 39.00 -15.14
N PHE A 110 7.95 40.00 -15.91
CA PHE A 110 6.63 40.06 -16.52
C PHE A 110 6.82 40.06 -18.03
N TYR A 111 6.13 39.14 -18.70
CA TYR A 111 6.24 38.95 -20.14
C TYR A 111 4.98 39.46 -20.81
N TYR A 112 5.15 40.01 -22.02
CA TYR A 112 4.07 40.58 -22.81
C TYR A 112 4.17 40.13 -24.27
N THR A 113 3.04 39.94 -24.93
CA THR A 113 2.96 39.67 -26.37
C THR A 113 3.27 40.94 -27.17
N ALA A 114 3.39 40.82 -28.50
CA ALA A 114 3.55 41.96 -29.40
C ALA A 114 2.40 42.98 -29.29
N GLU A 115 1.20 42.53 -28.91
CA GLU A 115 0.02 43.37 -28.66
C GLU A 115 -0.06 43.88 -27.21
N ASN A 116 1.02 43.79 -26.44
CA ASN A 116 1.11 44.24 -25.04
C ASN A 116 0.14 43.52 -24.08
N ARG A 117 -0.19 42.25 -24.36
CA ARG A 117 -1.02 41.40 -23.48
C ARG A 117 -0.12 40.52 -22.63
N SER A 118 -0.52 40.22 -21.39
CA SER A 118 0.33 39.46 -20.46
C SER A 118 0.55 38.01 -20.94
N ALA A 119 1.81 37.59 -21.03
CA ALA A 119 2.22 36.30 -21.56
C ALA A 119 2.82 35.37 -20.47
N MET A 120 2.90 34.08 -20.78
CA MET A 120 3.52 33.08 -19.90
C MET A 120 5.05 33.17 -19.86
N GLY A 121 5.66 33.60 -20.96
CA GLY A 121 7.11 33.74 -21.14
C GLY A 121 7.43 34.46 -22.45
N PRO A 122 8.72 34.72 -22.77
CA PRO A 122 9.13 35.30 -24.05
C PRO A 122 8.66 34.43 -25.21
N GLY A 123 7.87 35.00 -26.13
CA GLY A 123 7.26 34.26 -27.25
C GLY A 123 6.17 33.26 -26.84
N GLY A 124 5.80 33.21 -25.56
CA GLY A 124 4.79 32.31 -25.02
C GLY A 124 3.36 32.79 -25.25
N PRO A 125 2.37 31.94 -24.95
CA PRO A 125 0.97 32.30 -25.10
C PRO A 125 0.53 33.36 -24.09
N GLU A 126 -0.55 34.08 -24.44
CA GLU A 126 -1.21 34.99 -23.50
C GLU A 126 -1.85 34.22 -22.34
N ARG A 127 -1.65 34.71 -21.11
CA ARG A 127 -2.01 34.01 -19.86
C ARG A 127 -3.50 33.64 -19.79
N LEU A 128 -4.38 34.55 -20.21
CA LEU A 128 -5.82 34.45 -20.02
C LEU A 128 -6.58 33.96 -21.25
N VAL A 129 -5.87 33.64 -22.34
CA VAL A 129 -6.52 33.15 -23.57
C VAL A 129 -6.80 31.66 -23.44
N ASN A 130 -7.97 31.28 -23.98
CA ASN A 130 -8.35 29.90 -24.20
C ASN A 130 -8.15 29.56 -25.69
N ASP A 131 -7.24 28.63 -25.97
CA ASP A 131 -6.87 28.21 -27.32
C ASP A 131 -7.67 27.00 -27.84
N GLY A 132 -8.89 26.79 -27.31
CA GLY A 132 -9.75 25.63 -27.62
C GLY A 132 -9.62 24.47 -26.63
N PHE A 133 -8.83 24.63 -25.57
CA PHE A 133 -8.72 23.68 -24.45
C PHE A 133 -9.67 24.05 -23.30
N SER A 134 -9.75 23.21 -22.27
CA SER A 134 -10.72 23.38 -21.17
C SER A 134 -10.45 24.57 -20.22
N SER A 135 -9.31 25.25 -20.33
CA SER A 135 -8.92 26.34 -19.43
C SER A 135 -7.92 27.31 -20.07
N PRO A 136 -7.80 28.55 -19.56
CA PRO A 136 -6.72 29.47 -19.93
C PRO A 136 -5.34 28.94 -19.58
N TRP A 137 -4.29 29.45 -20.24
CA TRP A 137 -2.91 29.00 -20.03
C TRP A 137 -2.42 29.12 -18.60
N SER A 138 -2.70 30.23 -17.91
CA SER A 138 -2.27 30.41 -16.53
C SER A 138 -2.90 29.38 -15.60
N GLY A 139 -4.20 29.13 -15.75
CA GLY A 139 -4.91 28.15 -14.93
C GLY A 139 -4.50 26.71 -15.23
N TRP A 140 -4.19 26.38 -16.49
CA TRP A 140 -3.63 25.08 -16.84
C TRP A 140 -2.21 24.90 -16.29
N TYR A 141 -1.32 25.86 -16.48
CA TYR A 141 0.07 25.76 -16.03
C TYR A 141 0.17 25.66 -14.51
N GLU A 142 -0.65 26.41 -13.77
CA GLU A 142 -0.73 26.28 -12.30
C GLU A 142 -1.13 24.85 -11.88
N LYS A 143 -2.16 24.28 -12.52
CA LYS A 143 -2.59 22.90 -12.27
C LYS A 143 -1.50 21.89 -12.65
N PHE A 144 -0.85 22.08 -13.79
CA PHE A 144 0.26 21.25 -14.26
C PHE A 144 1.41 21.24 -13.25
N VAL A 145 1.88 22.41 -12.82
CA VAL A 145 2.95 22.57 -11.82
C VAL A 145 2.57 21.91 -10.50
N LYS A 146 1.34 22.12 -10.01
CA LYS A 146 0.87 21.48 -8.77
C LYS A 146 0.87 19.95 -8.86
N ASN A 147 0.41 19.40 -9.99
CA ASN A 147 0.41 17.96 -10.18
C ASN A 147 1.83 17.41 -10.34
N ALA A 148 2.68 18.11 -11.09
CA ALA A 148 4.07 17.74 -11.32
C ALA A 148 4.89 17.78 -10.02
N SER A 149 4.76 18.83 -9.22
CA SER A 149 5.44 18.96 -7.92
C SER A 149 5.08 17.79 -7.00
N MET A 150 3.79 17.46 -6.89
CA MET A 150 3.34 16.31 -6.10
C MET A 150 3.98 15.00 -6.56
N ARG A 151 4.21 14.83 -7.87
CA ARG A 151 4.78 13.60 -8.43
C ARG A 151 6.31 13.53 -8.31
N LEU A 152 6.99 14.67 -8.27
CA LEU A 152 8.46 14.76 -8.31
C LEU A 152 9.13 14.98 -6.96
N ILE A 153 8.44 15.55 -5.97
CA ILE A 153 8.98 15.76 -4.60
C ILE A 153 9.41 14.44 -3.94
N ASP A 154 8.80 13.36 -4.37
CA ASP A 154 9.04 12.02 -3.85
C ASP A 154 9.22 11.06 -5.02
N PRO A 155 10.40 11.06 -5.66
CA PRO A 155 10.64 10.26 -6.87
C PRO A 155 10.59 8.76 -6.59
N ARG A 156 10.62 8.34 -5.33
CA ARG A 156 10.47 6.95 -4.88
C ARG A 156 9.08 6.62 -4.32
N TRP A 157 8.17 7.60 -4.32
CA TRP A 157 6.80 7.48 -3.81
C TRP A 157 6.72 6.94 -2.37
N GLU A 158 7.66 7.33 -1.51
CA GLU A 158 7.72 6.94 -0.09
C GLU A 158 6.51 7.41 0.75
N ARG A 159 6.00 8.62 0.46
CA ARG A 159 5.06 9.41 1.27
C ARG A 159 3.67 9.49 0.65
N MET A 160 3.55 9.22 -0.65
CA MET A 160 2.29 9.35 -1.38
C MET A 160 1.72 7.98 -1.73
N ARG A 161 0.42 7.83 -1.50
CA ARG A 161 -0.39 6.74 -2.07
C ARG A 161 -0.65 6.99 -3.56
N ILE A 162 0.40 7.31 -4.33
CA ILE A 162 0.30 7.50 -5.78
C ILE A 162 0.03 6.13 -6.38
N ASN A 163 -1.04 6.04 -7.16
CA ASN A 163 -1.15 5.01 -8.18
C ASN A 163 -0.43 5.52 -9.42
N ASN A 164 0.78 5.03 -9.69
CA ASN A 164 1.61 5.56 -10.77
C ASN A 164 0.99 5.28 -12.14
N VAL A 165 0.21 4.20 -12.28
CA VAL A 165 -0.51 3.86 -13.50
C VAL A 165 -1.61 4.89 -13.81
N VAL A 166 -2.47 5.16 -12.82
CA VAL A 166 -3.55 6.16 -12.95
C VAL A 166 -2.97 7.56 -13.13
N ALA A 167 -1.96 7.91 -12.35
CA ALA A 167 -1.30 9.21 -12.46
C ALA A 167 -0.62 9.39 -13.82
N LEU A 168 -0.05 8.33 -14.41
CA LEU A 168 0.52 8.36 -15.75
C LEU A 168 -0.57 8.58 -16.80
N GLU A 169 -1.70 7.88 -16.72
CA GLU A 169 -2.84 8.10 -17.62
C GLU A 169 -3.34 9.56 -17.56
N GLU A 170 -3.52 10.11 -16.36
CA GLU A 170 -3.88 11.52 -16.17
C GLU A 170 -2.81 12.47 -16.73
N HIS A 171 -1.53 12.15 -16.57
CA HIS A 171 -0.41 12.95 -17.10
C HIS A 171 -0.35 12.93 -18.63
N MET A 172 -0.70 11.81 -19.24
CA MET A 172 -0.75 11.68 -20.69
C MET A 172 -1.85 12.54 -21.31
N ALA A 173 -2.91 12.88 -20.57
CA ALA A 173 -3.95 13.80 -21.04
C ALA A 173 -3.43 15.23 -21.31
N ASP A 174 -2.34 15.65 -20.66
CA ASP A 174 -1.71 16.96 -20.91
C ASP A 174 -0.85 16.97 -22.19
N LYS A 175 -0.54 15.81 -22.78
CA LYS A 175 0.40 15.69 -23.92
C LYS A 175 -0.03 16.53 -25.12
N GLU A 176 -1.32 16.50 -25.46
CA GLU A 176 -1.84 17.25 -26.61
C GLU A 176 -1.61 18.76 -26.43
N ARG A 177 -1.82 19.27 -25.21
CA ARG A 177 -1.64 20.70 -24.92
C ARG A 177 -0.16 21.10 -24.86
N VAL A 178 0.71 20.23 -24.37
CA VAL A 178 2.18 20.43 -24.42
C VAL A 178 2.66 20.46 -25.88
N ASP A 179 2.20 19.53 -26.72
CA ASP A 179 2.54 19.51 -28.15
C ASP A 179 2.04 20.76 -28.87
N PHE A 180 0.83 21.22 -28.52
CA PHE A 180 0.28 22.47 -29.03
C PHE A 180 1.13 23.68 -28.61
N LEU A 181 1.58 23.73 -27.35
CA LEU A 181 2.46 24.79 -26.84
C LEU A 181 3.77 24.84 -27.63
N VAL A 182 4.46 23.71 -27.77
CA VAL A 182 5.75 23.61 -28.47
C VAL A 182 5.62 24.00 -29.95
N LYS A 183 4.52 23.60 -30.60
CA LYS A 183 4.28 23.88 -32.02
C LYS A 183 3.95 25.36 -32.28
N ASN A 184 3.10 25.97 -31.47
CA ASN A 184 2.53 27.29 -31.76
C ASN A 184 3.25 28.44 -31.03
N TYR A 185 3.93 28.16 -29.93
CA TYR A 185 4.63 29.14 -29.11
C TYR A 185 6.06 28.68 -28.79
N PRO A 186 6.92 28.46 -29.81
CA PRO A 186 8.29 28.00 -29.60
C PRO A 186 9.09 29.05 -28.81
N GLY A 187 9.79 28.60 -27.76
CA GLY A 187 10.61 29.46 -26.92
C GLY A 187 10.94 28.80 -25.57
N PRO A 188 11.69 29.51 -24.70
CA PRO A 188 12.20 28.96 -23.44
C PRO A 188 11.13 28.39 -22.51
N PHE A 189 9.95 29.04 -22.47
CA PHE A 189 8.82 28.54 -21.68
C PHE A 189 8.32 27.18 -22.20
N ALA A 190 8.14 27.04 -23.51
CA ALA A 190 7.66 25.79 -24.11
C ALA A 190 8.67 24.65 -23.95
N GLU A 191 9.96 24.94 -24.11
CA GLU A 191 11.06 23.98 -23.89
C GLU A 191 11.08 23.48 -22.44
N SER A 192 10.99 24.38 -21.47
CA SER A 192 10.94 24.02 -20.04
C SER A 192 9.70 23.19 -19.71
N VAL A 193 8.51 23.58 -20.19
CA VAL A 193 7.27 22.81 -19.98
C VAL A 193 7.36 21.42 -20.59
N GLN A 194 7.92 21.29 -21.79
CA GLN A 194 8.13 19.99 -22.43
C GLN A 194 9.09 19.11 -21.63
N SER A 195 10.20 19.69 -21.15
CA SER A 195 11.17 19.00 -20.29
C SER A 195 10.56 18.55 -18.96
N ASP A 196 9.76 19.40 -18.33
CA ASP A 196 9.04 19.07 -17.09
C ASP A 196 8.03 17.95 -17.32
N TRP A 197 7.26 18.02 -18.41
CA TRP A 197 6.29 16.99 -18.76
C TRP A 197 6.99 15.64 -18.98
N GLU A 198 8.12 15.63 -19.69
CA GLU A 198 8.92 14.43 -19.94
C GLU A 198 9.55 13.86 -18.66
N THR A 199 9.99 14.74 -17.75
CA THR A 199 10.55 14.34 -16.45
C THR A 199 9.49 13.67 -15.57
N VAL A 200 8.28 14.25 -15.49
CA VAL A 200 7.15 13.65 -14.78
C VAL A 200 6.75 12.32 -15.42
N ARG A 201 6.68 12.25 -16.75
CA ARG A 201 6.37 11.01 -17.49
C ARG A 201 7.34 9.89 -17.10
N LYS A 202 8.65 10.14 -17.20
CA LYS A 202 9.70 9.16 -16.85
C LYS A 202 9.62 8.72 -15.39
N SER A 203 9.35 9.66 -14.48
CA SER A 203 9.14 9.32 -13.07
C SER A 203 7.97 8.35 -12.92
N LEU A 204 6.79 8.69 -13.47
CA LEU A 204 5.56 7.89 -13.37
C LEU A 204 5.65 6.52 -14.05
N GLU A 205 6.38 6.40 -15.17
CA GLU A 205 6.63 5.12 -15.83
C GLU A 205 7.36 4.11 -14.95
N GLY A 206 8.10 4.58 -13.94
CA GLY A 206 8.85 3.74 -13.03
C GLY A 206 10.16 3.22 -13.62
N PHE A 207 11.00 2.64 -12.75
CA PHE A 207 12.24 2.01 -13.15
C PHE A 207 11.95 0.68 -13.85
N THR A 208 12.65 0.40 -14.96
CA THR A 208 12.49 -0.87 -15.68
C THR A 208 13.45 -1.91 -15.14
N TYR A 209 12.92 -3.04 -14.68
CA TYR A 209 13.67 -4.19 -14.21
C TYR A 209 13.90 -5.18 -15.36
N THR A 210 15.17 -5.31 -15.78
CA THR A 210 15.58 -6.18 -16.90
C THR A 210 16.07 -7.54 -16.43
N ASP A 211 16.25 -7.71 -15.12
CA ASP A 211 16.83 -8.89 -14.47
C ASP A 211 15.77 -9.77 -13.77
N ILE A 212 14.47 -9.49 -13.96
CA ILE A 212 13.42 -10.42 -13.55
C ILE A 212 13.38 -11.59 -14.53
N THR A 213 13.80 -12.76 -14.06
CA THR A 213 13.83 -14.01 -14.82
C THR A 213 12.70 -14.94 -14.41
N GLU A 214 12.54 -16.07 -15.11
CA GLU A 214 11.61 -17.13 -14.67
C GLU A 214 11.96 -17.68 -13.29
N GLU A 215 13.24 -17.72 -12.94
CA GLU A 215 13.72 -18.15 -11.61
C GLU A 215 13.27 -17.18 -10.52
N SER A 216 13.29 -15.86 -10.79
CA SER A 216 12.75 -14.86 -9.86
C SER A 216 11.25 -15.03 -9.57
N LEU A 217 10.53 -15.70 -10.49
CA LEU A 217 9.09 -15.95 -10.42
C LEU A 217 8.75 -17.41 -10.05
N GLU A 218 9.72 -18.23 -9.68
CA GLU A 218 9.52 -19.66 -9.35
C GLU A 218 8.50 -19.86 -8.23
N TYR A 219 8.48 -18.96 -7.23
CA TYR A 219 7.52 -18.99 -6.13
C TYR A 219 6.05 -18.99 -6.59
N ARG A 220 5.75 -18.41 -7.76
CA ARG A 220 4.41 -18.43 -8.36
C ARG A 220 4.06 -19.81 -8.89
N LYS A 221 5.00 -20.47 -9.58
CA LYS A 221 4.84 -21.88 -10.03
C LYS A 221 4.65 -22.81 -8.83
N ILE A 222 5.41 -22.59 -7.75
CA ILE A 222 5.26 -23.33 -6.48
C ILE A 222 3.87 -23.08 -5.87
N GLY A 223 3.38 -21.83 -5.90
CA GLY A 223 2.01 -21.50 -5.46
C GLY A 223 0.93 -22.26 -6.23
N GLU A 224 1.05 -22.33 -7.56
CA GLU A 224 0.16 -23.10 -8.42
C GLU A 224 0.19 -24.61 -8.10
N GLN A 225 1.38 -25.16 -7.88
CA GLN A 225 1.55 -26.56 -7.48
C GLN A 225 0.91 -26.85 -6.12
N ARG A 226 1.05 -25.96 -5.14
CA ARG A 226 0.37 -26.07 -3.83
C ARG A 226 -1.14 -26.08 -4.00
N ALA A 227 -1.69 -25.15 -4.79
CA ALA A 227 -3.12 -25.08 -5.04
C ALA A 227 -3.66 -26.34 -5.73
N ALA A 228 -2.90 -26.91 -6.67
CA ALA A 228 -3.24 -28.16 -7.33
C ALA A 228 -3.22 -29.35 -6.35
N LEU A 229 -2.17 -29.46 -5.53
CA LEU A 229 -2.03 -30.51 -4.51
C LEU A 229 -3.20 -30.48 -3.52
N ILE A 230 -3.53 -29.30 -2.98
CA ILE A 230 -4.61 -29.20 -1.99
C ILE A 230 -5.98 -29.46 -2.59
N ARG A 231 -6.21 -29.09 -3.86
CA ARG A 231 -7.43 -29.47 -4.57
C ARG A 231 -7.60 -31.00 -4.64
N GLU A 232 -6.54 -31.72 -5.00
CA GLU A 232 -6.57 -33.19 -5.05
C GLU A 232 -6.89 -33.80 -3.68
N GLU A 233 -6.23 -33.31 -2.62
CA GLU A 233 -6.49 -33.77 -1.26
C GLU A 233 -7.90 -33.42 -0.77
N ALA A 234 -8.42 -32.24 -1.14
CA ALA A 234 -9.78 -31.83 -0.83
C ALA A 234 -10.81 -32.76 -1.47
N GLU A 235 -10.67 -33.09 -2.75
CA GLU A 235 -11.56 -34.01 -3.46
C GLU A 235 -11.50 -35.44 -2.87
N LYS A 236 -10.30 -35.90 -2.51
CA LYS A 236 -10.11 -37.20 -1.87
C LYS A 236 -10.75 -37.24 -0.48
N ALA A 237 -10.55 -36.21 0.33
CA ALA A 237 -11.12 -36.10 1.67
C ALA A 237 -12.65 -35.98 1.62
N GLN A 238 -13.20 -35.19 0.70
CA GLN A 238 -14.65 -35.09 0.50
C GLN A 238 -15.26 -36.44 0.12
N ARG A 239 -14.61 -37.19 -0.77
CA ARG A 239 -15.08 -38.52 -1.18
C ARG A 239 -15.10 -39.49 0.00
N ALA A 240 -14.00 -39.56 0.76
CA ALA A 240 -13.91 -40.39 1.95
C ALA A 240 -14.93 -39.97 3.03
N PHE A 241 -15.16 -38.66 3.18
CA PHE A 241 -16.18 -38.11 4.07
C PHE A 241 -17.57 -38.57 3.66
N ARG A 242 -17.95 -38.42 2.39
CA ARG A 242 -19.24 -38.87 1.85
C ARG A 242 -19.44 -40.37 2.01
N GLU A 243 -18.42 -41.16 1.72
CA GLU A 243 -18.45 -42.62 1.91
C GLU A 243 -18.65 -42.96 3.40
N SER A 244 -18.02 -42.24 4.32
CA SER A 244 -18.17 -42.46 5.76
C SER A 244 -19.56 -42.14 6.31
N LEU A 245 -20.36 -41.34 5.59
CA LEU A 245 -21.74 -41.04 5.98
C LEU A 245 -22.70 -42.21 5.64
N GLY A 246 -22.41 -43.00 4.59
CA GLY A 246 -23.25 -44.12 4.16
C GLY A 246 -24.74 -43.75 4.07
N ASP A 247 -25.60 -44.58 4.65
CA ASP A 247 -27.06 -44.40 4.67
C ASP A 247 -27.55 -43.17 5.49
N ARG A 248 -26.64 -42.45 6.17
CA ARG A 248 -26.97 -41.16 6.80
C ARG A 248 -27.06 -40.04 5.77
N LEU A 249 -26.35 -40.14 4.64
CA LEU A 249 -26.42 -39.15 3.57
C LEU A 249 -27.69 -39.36 2.75
N ILE A 250 -28.54 -38.33 2.68
CA ILE A 250 -29.79 -38.34 1.91
C ILE A 250 -29.80 -37.20 0.89
N ASN A 251 -30.70 -37.31 -0.11
CA ASN A 251 -30.92 -36.22 -1.06
C ASN A 251 -31.48 -34.98 -0.34
N PRO A 252 -31.02 -33.77 -0.64
CA PRO A 252 -31.48 -32.55 0.02
C PRO A 252 -32.92 -32.20 -0.35
N PHE A 253 -33.32 -32.41 -1.61
CA PHE A 253 -34.60 -31.91 -2.11
C PHE A 253 -35.44 -33.03 -2.76
N PRO A 254 -36.78 -32.97 -2.62
CA PRO A 254 -37.55 -32.04 -1.80
C PRO A 254 -37.31 -32.27 -0.30
N ALA A 255 -37.23 -31.20 0.48
CA ALA A 255 -37.11 -31.24 1.93
C ALA A 255 -38.45 -31.60 2.59
N VAL A 256 -38.39 -32.22 3.77
CA VAL A 256 -39.59 -32.51 4.58
C VAL A 256 -40.22 -31.21 5.04
N ASP A 257 -41.55 -31.09 4.91
CA ASP A 257 -42.29 -29.92 5.40
C ASP A 257 -42.12 -29.80 6.93
N PRO A 258 -41.58 -28.69 7.46
CA PRO A 258 -41.29 -28.58 8.88
C PRO A 258 -42.52 -28.48 9.80
N ILE A 259 -43.71 -28.26 9.22
CA ILE A 259 -44.98 -28.07 9.95
C ILE A 259 -45.85 -29.33 9.81
N GLU A 260 -46.00 -29.84 8.58
CA GLU A 260 -46.90 -30.96 8.27
C GLU A 260 -46.19 -32.31 8.19
N GLY A 261 -44.86 -32.33 8.01
CA GLY A 261 -44.06 -33.54 7.81
C GLY A 261 -43.49 -34.15 9.09
N ASP A 262 -43.07 -35.43 8.99
CA ASP A 262 -42.37 -36.13 10.09
C ASP A 262 -40.87 -35.80 10.08
N VAL A 263 -40.52 -34.72 10.77
CA VAL A 263 -39.11 -34.26 10.93
C VAL A 263 -38.25 -35.31 11.64
N THR A 264 -38.84 -36.12 12.53
CA THR A 264 -38.09 -37.11 13.32
C THR A 264 -37.53 -38.24 12.46
N ALA A 265 -38.16 -38.52 11.31
CA ALA A 265 -37.67 -39.51 10.35
C ALA A 265 -36.38 -39.08 9.62
N VAL A 266 -36.10 -37.77 9.55
CA VAL A 266 -34.94 -37.20 8.85
C VAL A 266 -33.93 -36.54 9.78
N ALA A 267 -34.27 -36.29 11.03
CA ALA A 267 -33.33 -35.76 12.01
C ALA A 267 -32.11 -36.67 12.21
N GLY A 268 -30.92 -36.08 12.31
CA GLY A 268 -29.64 -36.80 12.39
C GLY A 268 -29.13 -37.37 11.06
N LYS A 269 -29.94 -37.32 9.98
CA LYS A 269 -29.47 -37.51 8.60
C LYS A 269 -28.69 -36.28 8.14
N VAL A 270 -27.82 -36.49 7.16
CA VAL A 270 -26.98 -35.45 6.58
C VAL A 270 -27.43 -35.19 5.15
N VAL A 271 -27.51 -33.91 4.78
CA VAL A 271 -27.79 -33.48 3.40
C VAL A 271 -26.57 -32.79 2.80
N GLU A 272 -26.33 -33.04 1.52
CA GLU A 272 -25.39 -32.30 0.70
C GLU A 272 -26.15 -31.18 -0.02
N LEU A 273 -25.97 -29.94 0.40
CA LEU A 273 -26.63 -28.81 -0.24
C LEU A 273 -26.00 -28.50 -1.62
N PRO A 274 -26.76 -27.93 -2.57
CA PRO A 274 -26.19 -27.32 -3.76
C PRO A 274 -25.19 -26.24 -3.39
N ALA A 275 -24.26 -25.94 -4.30
CA ALA A 275 -23.25 -24.92 -4.06
C ALA A 275 -23.87 -23.52 -3.94
N ILE A 276 -23.71 -22.92 -2.76
CA ILE A 276 -24.28 -21.65 -2.30
C ILE A 276 -23.30 -20.50 -2.54
N THR A 277 -23.80 -19.28 -2.72
CA THR A 277 -23.02 -18.04 -2.86
C THR A 277 -23.38 -17.05 -1.76
N MET A 278 -22.69 -15.91 -1.69
CA MET A 278 -23.02 -14.84 -0.73
C MET A 278 -24.45 -14.30 -0.85
N ARG A 279 -25.14 -14.51 -1.98
CA ARG A 279 -26.55 -14.10 -2.14
C ARG A 279 -27.51 -14.81 -1.16
N GLN A 280 -27.15 -16.01 -0.72
CA GLN A 280 -27.97 -16.78 0.22
C GLN A 280 -27.66 -16.46 1.69
N PHE A 281 -26.66 -15.62 1.95
CA PHE A 281 -26.38 -15.11 3.29
C PHE A 281 -27.32 -13.94 3.57
N ILE A 282 -28.11 -14.04 4.62
CA ILE A 282 -29.07 -13.01 5.03
C ILE A 282 -28.84 -12.60 6.47
N ASN A 283 -29.29 -11.40 6.80
CA ASN A 283 -29.47 -10.96 8.18
C ASN A 283 -30.95 -10.89 8.48
N ASP A 284 -31.37 -11.56 9.55
CA ASP A 284 -32.74 -11.50 10.04
C ASP A 284 -32.74 -11.38 11.57
N LEU A 285 -33.47 -10.39 12.08
CA LEU A 285 -33.57 -10.07 13.52
C LEU A 285 -32.22 -9.99 14.26
N GLY A 286 -31.19 -9.43 13.61
CA GLY A 286 -29.85 -9.27 14.20
C GLY A 286 -29.00 -10.55 14.23
N LYS A 287 -29.44 -11.62 13.57
CA LYS A 287 -28.67 -12.86 13.37
C LYS A 287 -28.42 -13.09 11.89
N SER A 288 -27.33 -13.78 11.57
CA SER A 288 -26.94 -14.09 10.20
C SER A 288 -27.20 -15.56 9.88
N TYR A 289 -27.81 -15.82 8.73
CA TYR A 289 -28.19 -17.16 8.28
C TYR A 289 -27.76 -17.42 6.85
N VAL A 290 -27.56 -18.69 6.50
CA VAL A 290 -27.52 -19.17 5.12
C VAL A 290 -28.82 -19.91 4.83
N VAL A 291 -29.51 -19.54 3.75
CA VAL A 291 -30.77 -20.17 3.34
C VAL A 291 -30.58 -20.90 2.01
N ALA A 292 -30.94 -22.18 1.97
CA ALA A 292 -30.86 -23.02 0.78
C ALA A 292 -32.23 -23.63 0.46
N GLY A 293 -32.64 -23.57 -0.81
CA GLY A 293 -33.88 -24.18 -1.29
C GLY A 293 -34.82 -23.19 -1.97
N SER A 294 -36.09 -23.55 -2.04
CA SER A 294 -37.12 -22.79 -2.75
C SER A 294 -38.51 -23.07 -2.14
N PRO A 295 -39.54 -22.26 -2.46
CA PRO A 295 -40.91 -22.55 -2.01
C PRO A 295 -41.45 -23.90 -2.50
N ARG A 296 -40.89 -24.44 -3.60
CA ARG A 296 -41.31 -25.73 -4.17
C ARG A 296 -40.58 -26.90 -3.52
N ASP A 297 -39.32 -26.72 -3.19
CA ASP A 297 -38.44 -27.79 -2.72
C ASP A 297 -38.29 -27.80 -1.20
N GLY A 298 -38.83 -26.80 -0.50
CA GLY A 298 -38.59 -26.56 0.92
C GLY A 298 -37.25 -25.86 1.18
N TYR A 299 -36.99 -25.54 2.44
CA TYR A 299 -35.81 -24.77 2.85
C TYR A 299 -34.99 -25.49 3.92
N TYR A 300 -33.67 -25.32 3.83
CA TYR A 300 -32.72 -25.55 4.91
C TYR A 300 -32.10 -24.23 5.36
N ILE A 301 -31.83 -24.13 6.66
CA ILE A 301 -31.28 -22.93 7.28
C ILE A 301 -30.06 -23.30 8.12
N ILE A 302 -28.96 -22.56 7.94
CA ILE A 302 -27.73 -22.67 8.74
C ILE A 302 -27.54 -21.35 9.46
N HIS A 303 -27.19 -21.39 10.75
CA HIS A 303 -26.84 -20.18 11.48
C HIS A 303 -25.34 -19.90 11.38
N VAL A 304 -24.98 -18.70 10.92
CA VAL A 304 -23.58 -18.36 10.54
C VAL A 304 -22.66 -18.27 11.77
N ASN A 305 -23.22 -18.00 12.94
CA ASN A 305 -22.44 -17.85 14.17
C ASN A 305 -22.27 -19.17 14.95
N ASP A 306 -22.70 -20.30 14.38
CA ASP A 306 -22.53 -21.60 15.03
C ASP A 306 -21.03 -21.97 15.10
N PRO A 307 -20.60 -22.72 16.14
CA PRO A 307 -19.18 -23.03 16.37
C PRO A 307 -18.46 -23.58 15.15
N GLU A 308 -19.09 -24.48 14.40
CA GLU A 308 -18.56 -25.09 13.19
C GLU A 308 -18.36 -24.10 12.04
N MET A 309 -19.22 -23.09 11.93
CA MET A 309 -19.10 -22.05 10.91
C MET A 309 -17.95 -21.10 11.23
N ASN A 310 -17.78 -20.75 12.50
CA ASN A 310 -16.62 -19.98 12.95
C ASN A 310 -15.31 -20.74 12.69
N THR A 311 -15.27 -22.03 13.03
CA THR A 311 -14.12 -22.91 12.74
C THR A 311 -13.85 -23.02 11.24
N PHE A 312 -14.89 -23.14 10.41
CA PHE A 312 -14.76 -23.18 8.95
C PHE A 312 -14.13 -21.90 8.40
N PHE A 313 -14.65 -20.72 8.75
CA PHE A 313 -14.09 -19.46 8.25
C PHE A 313 -12.66 -19.23 8.75
N GLY A 314 -12.34 -19.56 10.00
CA GLY A 314 -10.97 -19.52 10.50
C GLY A 314 -10.02 -20.42 9.70
N THR A 315 -10.48 -21.63 9.36
CA THR A 315 -9.72 -22.59 8.53
C THR A 315 -9.58 -22.10 7.09
N LEU A 316 -10.61 -21.49 6.52
CA LEU A 316 -10.57 -20.89 5.19
C LEU A 316 -9.56 -19.74 5.12
N PHE A 317 -9.49 -18.89 6.14
CA PHE A 317 -8.46 -17.84 6.23
C PHE A 317 -7.05 -18.44 6.28
N ARG A 318 -6.83 -19.51 7.06
CA ARG A 318 -5.52 -20.21 7.06
C ARG A 318 -5.19 -20.80 5.69
N TYR A 319 -6.16 -21.40 4.99
CA TYR A 319 -5.98 -21.86 3.61
C TYR A 319 -5.57 -20.72 2.69
N GLN A 320 -6.24 -19.57 2.78
CA GLN A 320 -5.93 -18.39 1.97
C GLN A 320 -4.49 -17.90 2.18
N GLY A 321 -4.03 -17.88 3.44
CA GLY A 321 -2.66 -17.50 3.79
C GLY A 321 -1.60 -18.51 3.32
N LYS A 322 -1.90 -19.81 3.29
CA LYS A 322 -0.92 -20.88 3.00
C LYS A 322 -0.88 -21.30 1.52
N VAL A 323 -2.03 -21.27 0.84
CA VAL A 323 -2.21 -21.87 -0.49
C VAL A 323 -2.45 -20.78 -1.53
N THR A 324 -3.63 -20.19 -1.53
CA THR A 324 -4.01 -19.12 -2.47
C THR A 324 -4.99 -18.15 -1.81
N PRO A 325 -4.71 -16.84 -1.83
CA PRO A 325 -5.57 -15.82 -1.21
C PRO A 325 -6.87 -15.59 -2.00
N ASP A 326 -6.92 -16.03 -3.25
CA ASP A 326 -8.05 -15.83 -4.16
C ASP A 326 -8.80 -17.16 -4.32
N ILE A 327 -9.87 -17.28 -3.54
CA ILE A 327 -10.78 -18.43 -3.57
C ILE A 327 -12.19 -17.95 -3.92
N ALA A 328 -12.88 -18.69 -4.79
CA ALA A 328 -14.26 -18.37 -5.13
C ALA A 328 -15.17 -18.49 -3.88
N GLU A 329 -16.01 -17.49 -3.66
CA GLU A 329 -17.02 -17.47 -2.58
C GLU A 329 -18.22 -18.36 -2.93
N ARG A 330 -17.94 -19.65 -3.06
CA ARG A 330 -18.92 -20.68 -3.38
C ARG A 330 -18.73 -21.86 -2.44
N TYR A 331 -19.76 -22.19 -1.69
CA TYR A 331 -19.71 -23.13 -0.57
C TYR A 331 -20.75 -24.23 -0.74
N GLN A 332 -20.31 -25.48 -0.65
CA GLN A 332 -21.16 -26.65 -0.62
C GLN A 332 -21.15 -27.21 0.80
N PHE A 333 -22.28 -27.09 1.49
CA PHE A 333 -22.41 -27.50 2.89
C PHE A 333 -22.93 -28.93 3.00
N TYR A 334 -22.34 -29.67 3.93
CA TYR A 334 -22.88 -30.92 4.45
C TYR A 334 -23.45 -30.62 5.83
N GLY A 335 -24.77 -30.73 5.98
CA GLY A 335 -25.46 -30.37 7.21
C GLY A 335 -26.26 -31.53 7.79
N GLU A 336 -26.13 -31.75 9.10
CA GLU A 336 -26.95 -32.68 9.84
C GLU A 336 -28.28 -32.02 10.23
N ILE A 337 -29.39 -32.62 9.82
CA ILE A 337 -30.74 -32.12 10.06
C ILE A 337 -31.06 -32.14 11.55
N GLN A 338 -31.42 -30.98 12.09
CA GLN A 338 -31.86 -30.81 13.48
C GLN A 338 -33.38 -30.98 13.60
N ASN A 339 -33.86 -31.23 14.82
CA ASN A 339 -35.30 -31.41 15.09
C ASN A 339 -36.10 -30.10 15.10
N ASP A 340 -35.43 -28.96 15.28
CA ASP A 340 -36.10 -27.68 15.48
C ASP A 340 -36.19 -26.89 14.17
N PRO A 341 -37.40 -26.59 13.67
CA PRO A 341 -37.55 -25.73 12.51
C PRO A 341 -37.36 -24.26 12.86
N LEU A 342 -36.99 -23.46 11.86
CA LEU A 342 -36.86 -22.01 11.99
C LEU A 342 -37.58 -21.30 10.86
N MET A 343 -38.18 -20.15 11.17
CA MET A 343 -38.72 -19.23 10.16
C MET A 343 -37.83 -17.99 10.08
N VAL A 344 -37.44 -17.64 8.86
CA VAL A 344 -36.67 -16.43 8.55
C VAL A 344 -37.31 -15.66 7.40
N THR A 345 -36.95 -14.38 7.23
CA THR A 345 -37.34 -13.59 6.05
C THR A 345 -36.31 -13.77 4.94
N TYR A 346 -36.69 -14.43 3.84
CA TYR A 346 -35.84 -14.68 2.68
C TYR A 346 -36.51 -14.18 1.40
N ASP A 347 -35.80 -13.40 0.57
CA ASP A 347 -36.34 -12.75 -0.64
C ASP A 347 -37.67 -12.01 -0.39
N GLY A 348 -37.78 -11.34 0.77
CA GLY A 348 -38.95 -10.55 1.16
C GLY A 348 -40.18 -11.38 1.57
N ARG A 349 -40.03 -12.68 1.81
CA ARG A 349 -41.11 -13.60 2.21
C ARG A 349 -40.69 -14.46 3.41
N PRO A 350 -41.65 -14.94 4.22
CA PRO A 350 -41.34 -15.93 5.24
C PRO A 350 -40.91 -17.24 4.59
N ALA A 351 -39.78 -17.78 5.05
CA ALA A 351 -39.24 -19.07 4.68
C ALA A 351 -39.09 -19.90 5.96
N THR A 352 -39.95 -20.90 6.13
CA THR A 352 -39.84 -21.89 7.20
C THR A 352 -39.02 -23.07 6.68
N GLY A 353 -37.95 -23.43 7.38
CA GLY A 353 -37.03 -24.48 6.97
C GLY A 353 -36.49 -25.30 8.13
N LEU A 354 -35.85 -26.42 7.80
CA LEU A 354 -35.16 -27.26 8.77
C LEU A 354 -33.78 -26.70 9.08
N MET A 355 -33.43 -26.63 10.36
CA MET A 355 -32.10 -26.21 10.78
C MET A 355 -31.07 -27.29 10.48
N LEU A 356 -29.88 -26.87 10.04
CA LEU A 356 -28.74 -27.73 9.81
C LEU A 356 -27.59 -27.37 10.73
N LYS A 357 -27.03 -28.38 11.41
CA LYS A 357 -25.71 -28.29 12.04
C LYS A 357 -24.66 -28.66 11.00
N VAL A 358 -23.70 -27.78 10.71
CA VAL A 358 -22.74 -28.06 9.63
C VAL A 358 -21.70 -29.09 10.10
N VAL A 359 -21.50 -30.14 9.30
CA VAL A 359 -20.56 -31.24 9.60
C VAL A 359 -19.42 -31.33 8.60
N GLY A 360 -19.50 -30.62 7.48
CA GLY A 360 -18.40 -30.47 6.53
C GLY A 360 -18.69 -29.42 5.47
N VAL A 361 -17.65 -28.85 4.88
CA VAL A 361 -17.79 -27.83 3.83
C VAL A 361 -16.76 -28.06 2.73
N MET A 362 -17.22 -28.04 1.48
CA MET A 362 -16.37 -27.90 0.30
C MET A 362 -16.47 -26.45 -0.20
N ALA A 363 -15.35 -25.77 -0.37
CA ALA A 363 -15.31 -24.36 -0.76
C ALA A 363 -14.44 -24.11 -2.00
N GLY A 364 -14.71 -22.99 -2.68
CA GLY A 364 -13.85 -22.52 -3.77
C GLY A 364 -13.89 -23.37 -5.03
N GLN A 365 -15.04 -23.97 -5.36
CA GLN A 365 -15.16 -24.93 -6.48
C GLN A 365 -14.20 -26.12 -6.31
N SER A 366 -14.37 -26.87 -5.22
CA SER A 366 -13.55 -28.03 -4.87
C SER A 366 -12.10 -27.72 -4.47
N SER A 367 -11.77 -26.46 -4.19
CA SER A 367 -10.39 -26.08 -3.86
C SER A 367 -9.98 -26.47 -2.44
N VAL A 368 -10.93 -26.51 -1.50
CA VAL A 368 -10.63 -26.83 -0.10
C VAL A 368 -11.82 -27.55 0.56
N PHE A 369 -11.52 -28.61 1.29
CA PHE A 369 -12.49 -29.36 2.09
C PHE A 369 -12.11 -29.30 3.56
N VAL A 370 -13.11 -29.07 4.41
CA VAL A 370 -12.96 -29.04 5.88
C VAL A 370 -14.00 -29.97 6.49
N ASP A 371 -13.52 -30.94 7.28
CA ASP A 371 -14.36 -31.84 8.08
C ASP A 371 -14.62 -31.24 9.45
N LEU A 372 -15.87 -30.90 9.74
CA LEU A 372 -16.26 -30.14 10.93
C LEU A 372 -16.93 -31.00 12.01
N ARG A 373 -16.94 -32.33 11.87
CA ARG A 373 -17.59 -33.24 12.83
C ARG A 373 -17.06 -33.09 14.26
N ASN A 374 -15.80 -32.68 14.39
CA ASN A 374 -15.12 -32.46 15.68
C ASN A 374 -14.93 -30.97 16.01
N ALA A 375 -15.58 -30.05 15.29
CA ALA A 375 -15.47 -28.62 15.56
C ALA A 375 -16.23 -28.24 16.85
N ASP A 376 -15.56 -27.47 17.71
CA ASP A 376 -16.07 -26.97 18.99
C ASP A 376 -16.04 -25.43 19.09
N GLY A 377 -15.65 -24.75 18.00
CA GLY A 377 -15.48 -23.30 17.92
C GLY A 377 -14.23 -22.75 18.64
N LYS A 378 -13.37 -23.62 19.19
CA LYS A 378 -12.15 -23.23 19.93
C LYS A 378 -10.89 -23.89 19.40
N SER A 379 -11.01 -25.12 18.92
CA SER A 379 -9.92 -25.95 18.42
C SER A 379 -9.66 -25.66 16.94
N GLU A 380 -8.38 -25.65 16.56
CA GLU A 380 -7.99 -25.58 15.15
C GLU A 380 -8.31 -26.89 14.44
N VAL A 381 -9.18 -26.83 13.42
CA VAL A 381 -9.48 -27.96 12.55
C VAL A 381 -8.71 -27.77 11.24
N PRO A 382 -7.85 -28.71 10.83
CA PRO A 382 -7.10 -28.54 9.59
C PRO A 382 -8.00 -28.69 8.36
N PHE A 383 -7.63 -28.03 7.26
CA PHE A 383 -8.19 -28.38 5.95
C PHE A 383 -7.48 -29.61 5.37
N ALA A 384 -8.13 -30.29 4.43
CA ALA A 384 -7.58 -31.49 3.80
C ALA A 384 -6.22 -31.21 3.13
N GLY A 385 -5.19 -31.95 3.55
CA GLY A 385 -3.83 -31.84 3.00
C GLY A 385 -2.99 -30.70 3.61
N GLU A 386 -3.47 -30.00 4.64
CA GLU A 386 -2.74 -28.90 5.29
C GLU A 386 -1.36 -29.35 5.82
N GLU A 387 -1.23 -30.59 6.28
CA GLU A 387 0.02 -31.18 6.76
C GLU A 387 1.09 -31.33 5.66
N LYS A 388 0.66 -31.47 4.40
CA LYS A 388 1.53 -31.64 3.23
C LYS A 388 2.16 -30.33 2.76
N LEU A 389 1.78 -29.20 3.36
CA LEU A 389 2.34 -27.88 3.07
C LEU A 389 3.61 -27.57 3.87
N SER A 390 4.13 -28.53 4.64
CA SER A 390 5.30 -28.34 5.49
C SER A 390 6.57 -27.96 4.70
N SER A 391 7.05 -26.74 4.99
CA SER A 391 8.27 -26.00 4.62
C SER A 391 8.90 -26.25 3.24
N LEU A 392 8.55 -25.38 2.28
CA LEU A 392 9.32 -25.13 1.05
C LEU A 392 10.17 -23.84 1.15
N SER A 393 10.54 -23.45 2.37
CA SER A 393 11.38 -22.28 2.64
C SER A 393 12.56 -22.74 3.46
N ASP A 394 13.75 -22.75 2.86
CA ASP A 394 15.02 -23.05 3.54
C ASP A 394 15.74 -21.77 4.01
N HIS A 395 15.09 -20.61 3.88
CA HIS A 395 15.70 -19.34 4.24
C HIS A 395 15.71 -19.17 5.76
N THR A 396 16.90 -19.12 6.35
CA THR A 396 17.10 -18.78 7.76
C THR A 396 17.81 -17.44 7.83
N LEU A 397 17.23 -16.49 8.56
CA LEU A 397 17.86 -15.19 8.79
C LEU A 397 18.84 -15.27 9.97
N ASN A 398 20.03 -14.71 9.79
CA ASN A 398 21.03 -14.57 10.86
C ASN A 398 20.68 -13.38 11.76
N ASP A 399 20.93 -13.48 13.07
CA ASP A 399 20.72 -12.38 14.03
C ASP A 399 21.54 -11.11 13.70
N SER A 400 22.66 -11.26 13.00
CA SER A 400 23.50 -10.15 12.52
C SER A 400 23.05 -9.55 11.17
N ALA A 401 21.88 -9.95 10.65
CA ALA A 401 21.35 -9.45 9.40
C ALA A 401 21.16 -7.93 9.42
N THR A 402 21.54 -7.28 8.33
CA THR A 402 21.29 -5.85 8.09
C THR A 402 19.79 -5.56 7.91
N PRO A 403 19.34 -4.30 8.07
CA PRO A 403 17.96 -3.92 7.79
C PRO A 403 17.48 -4.32 6.39
N ARG A 404 18.31 -4.16 5.36
CA ARG A 404 18.03 -4.66 4.00
C ARG A 404 17.76 -6.16 3.99
N GLN A 405 18.62 -6.96 4.62
CA GLN A 405 18.48 -8.42 4.65
C GLN A 405 17.22 -8.87 5.39
N VAL A 406 16.81 -8.17 6.46
CA VAL A 406 15.54 -8.44 7.16
C VAL A 406 14.34 -8.24 6.22
N ILE A 407 14.32 -7.15 5.44
CA ILE A 407 13.23 -6.88 4.50
C ILE A 407 13.26 -7.82 3.29
N GLU A 408 14.45 -8.18 2.79
CA GLU A 408 14.61 -9.21 1.75
C GLU A 408 14.10 -10.58 2.24
N ALA A 409 14.37 -10.95 3.50
CA ALA A 409 13.83 -12.15 4.13
C ALA A 409 12.30 -12.06 4.29
N MET A 410 11.76 -10.91 4.69
CA MET A 410 10.31 -10.69 4.75
C MET A 410 9.64 -10.97 3.41
N ILE A 411 10.17 -10.40 2.32
CA ILE A 411 9.68 -10.61 0.95
C ILE A 411 9.78 -12.09 0.58
N HIS A 412 10.89 -12.75 0.91
CA HIS A 412 11.08 -14.18 0.67
C HIS A 412 10.02 -15.01 1.41
N TYR A 413 9.84 -14.81 2.71
CA TYR A 413 8.86 -15.56 3.50
C TYR A 413 7.44 -15.39 2.97
N ILE A 414 7.06 -14.18 2.55
CA ILE A 414 5.76 -13.94 1.92
C ILE A 414 5.65 -14.72 0.60
N LYS A 415 6.66 -14.68 -0.28
CA LYS A 415 6.67 -15.44 -1.54
C LYS A 415 6.50 -16.94 -1.33
N TYR A 416 7.19 -17.50 -0.33
CA TYR A 416 7.21 -18.94 -0.04
C TYR A 416 6.18 -19.39 1.01
N ALA A 417 5.32 -18.49 1.48
CA ALA A 417 4.28 -18.72 2.48
C ALA A 417 4.78 -19.21 3.86
N ASP A 418 5.96 -18.76 4.29
CA ASP A 418 6.50 -19.02 5.62
C ASP A 418 6.01 -17.97 6.63
N LYS A 419 4.78 -18.14 7.10
CA LYS A 419 4.14 -17.18 8.01
C LYS A 419 4.88 -17.05 9.34
N ASN A 420 5.41 -18.15 9.88
CA ASN A 420 6.04 -18.16 11.19
C ASN A 420 7.35 -17.36 11.16
N SER A 421 8.20 -17.62 10.17
CA SER A 421 9.45 -16.85 10.02
C SER A 421 9.16 -15.38 9.73
N TRP A 422 8.13 -15.07 8.95
CA TRP A 422 7.67 -13.70 8.71
C TRP A 422 7.19 -12.99 9.99
N GLN A 423 6.33 -13.63 10.80
CA GLN A 423 5.85 -13.06 12.06
C GLN A 423 7.00 -12.73 13.02
N ASN A 424 8.04 -13.58 13.05
CA ASN A 424 9.21 -13.39 13.89
C ASN A 424 10.10 -12.20 13.49
N LEU A 425 9.90 -11.58 12.33
CA LEU A 425 10.61 -10.38 11.93
C LEU A 425 10.09 -9.11 12.63
N PHE A 426 8.86 -9.14 13.15
CA PHE A 426 8.24 -7.98 13.78
C PHE A 426 8.66 -7.84 15.24
N ALA A 427 8.73 -6.59 15.70
CA ALA A 427 9.10 -6.27 17.06
C ALA A 427 7.97 -6.64 18.05
N ASN A 428 8.36 -7.22 19.18
CA ASN A 428 7.52 -7.43 20.38
C ASN A 428 7.90 -6.43 21.50
N TRP A 429 8.40 -5.28 21.07
CA TRP A 429 8.72 -4.09 21.84
C TRP A 429 8.72 -2.92 20.85
N ARG A 430 8.72 -1.68 21.31
CA ARG A 430 8.90 -0.52 20.41
C ARG A 430 9.53 0.67 21.12
N ALA A 431 10.35 1.42 20.41
CA ALA A 431 10.70 2.78 20.79
C ALA A 431 9.92 3.78 19.93
N PHE A 432 9.30 4.77 20.56
CA PHE A 432 8.55 5.80 19.83
C PHE A 432 8.76 7.19 20.43
N PRO A 433 8.73 8.24 19.59
CA PRO A 433 8.83 9.61 20.07
C PRO A 433 7.58 10.00 20.86
N ARG A 434 7.77 10.71 21.98
CA ARG A 434 6.67 11.45 22.64
C ARG A 434 6.58 12.85 22.06
N PHE A 435 5.36 13.40 22.04
CA PHE A 435 5.10 14.75 21.54
C PHE A 435 5.78 15.84 22.40
N ASP A 436 6.01 15.56 23.68
CA ASP A 436 6.48 16.52 24.69
C ASP A 436 7.58 15.96 25.62
N GLY A 437 8.41 15.03 25.15
CA GLY A 437 9.47 14.46 25.98
C GLY A 437 10.44 13.55 25.24
N PRO A 438 11.43 12.99 25.95
CA PRO A 438 12.33 12.02 25.36
C PRO A 438 11.57 10.80 24.83
N PRO A 439 12.07 10.14 23.78
CA PRO A 439 11.51 8.90 23.28
C PRO A 439 11.37 7.84 24.38
N VAL A 440 10.33 7.02 24.30
CA VAL A 440 10.00 6.01 25.30
C VAL A 440 10.08 4.62 24.68
N ILE A 441 10.59 3.67 25.46
CA ILE A 441 10.58 2.24 25.12
C ILE A 441 9.40 1.57 25.82
N ASP A 442 8.59 0.87 25.04
CA ASP A 442 7.50 0.01 25.50
C ASP A 442 7.89 -1.44 25.29
N MET A 443 8.42 -2.06 26.36
CA MET A 443 8.80 -3.48 26.40
C MET A 443 7.59 -4.41 26.54
N SER A 444 6.39 -3.87 26.75
CA SER A 444 5.15 -4.63 26.83
C SER A 444 4.37 -4.66 25.52
N TYR A 445 4.91 -4.03 24.47
CA TYR A 445 4.26 -3.94 23.18
C TYR A 445 4.19 -5.31 22.51
N GLU A 446 2.99 -5.84 22.36
CA GLU A 446 2.76 -7.09 21.64
C GLU A 446 1.62 -6.91 20.64
N LEU A 447 1.83 -7.45 19.43
CA LEU A 447 0.80 -7.44 18.39
C LEU A 447 -0.11 -8.67 18.57
N PRO A 448 -1.44 -8.48 18.68
CA PRO A 448 -2.37 -9.61 18.72
C PRO A 448 -2.24 -10.49 17.47
N GLU A 449 -2.39 -11.80 17.61
CA GLU A 449 -2.27 -12.75 16.50
C GLU A 449 -3.18 -12.39 15.30
N GLY A 450 -4.40 -11.93 15.59
CA GLY A 450 -5.37 -11.50 14.57
C GLY A 450 -4.85 -10.35 13.68
N SER A 451 -3.96 -9.50 14.18
CA SER A 451 -3.35 -8.41 13.40
C SER A 451 -2.46 -8.95 12.28
N PHE A 452 -1.74 -10.05 12.54
CA PHE A 452 -0.85 -10.68 11.58
C PHE A 452 -1.60 -11.35 10.43
N ILE A 453 -2.74 -11.99 10.71
CA ILE A 453 -3.52 -12.73 9.70
C ILE A 453 -3.89 -11.84 8.52
N ARG A 454 -4.55 -10.70 8.79
CA ARG A 454 -4.99 -9.78 7.74
C ARG A 454 -3.82 -9.26 6.90
N THR A 455 -2.74 -8.87 7.57
CA THR A 455 -1.57 -8.27 6.92
C THR A 455 -0.81 -9.29 6.06
N TRP A 456 -0.68 -10.51 6.57
CA TRP A 456 -0.13 -11.65 5.84
C TRP A 456 -0.93 -11.95 4.57
N ASP A 457 -2.24 -12.12 4.70
CA ASP A 457 -3.12 -12.46 3.58
C ASP A 457 -3.11 -11.37 2.50
N GLN A 458 -3.13 -10.10 2.91
CA GLN A 458 -3.04 -8.98 1.99
C GLN A 458 -1.70 -8.97 1.23
N SER A 459 -0.58 -9.21 1.92
CA SER A 459 0.74 -9.28 1.30
C SER A 459 0.85 -10.45 0.31
N ARG A 460 0.29 -11.62 0.68
CA ARG A 460 0.20 -12.81 -0.19
C ARG A 460 -0.64 -12.52 -1.43
N ARG A 461 -1.79 -11.85 -1.29
CA ARG A 461 -2.66 -11.46 -2.42
C ARG A 461 -1.93 -10.55 -3.39
N GLN A 462 -1.16 -9.60 -2.89
CA GLN A 462 -0.41 -8.68 -3.74
C GLN A 462 0.68 -9.40 -4.52
N ILE A 463 1.54 -10.17 -3.85
CA ILE A 463 2.70 -10.82 -4.47
C ILE A 463 2.31 -11.94 -5.44
N LEU A 464 1.13 -12.54 -5.28
CA LEU A 464 0.60 -13.53 -6.22
C LEU A 464 -0.27 -12.91 -7.32
N GLY A 465 -0.81 -11.71 -7.09
CA GLY A 465 -1.58 -10.92 -8.05
C GLY A 465 -0.71 -9.98 -8.87
N ASP A 466 -1.01 -8.68 -8.80
CA ASP A 466 -0.43 -7.64 -9.66
C ASP A 466 1.04 -7.30 -9.35
N VAL A 467 1.54 -7.65 -8.16
CA VAL A 467 2.94 -7.44 -7.78
C VAL A 467 3.73 -8.70 -8.11
N TYR A 468 4.54 -8.64 -9.17
CA TYR A 468 5.37 -9.76 -9.62
C TYR A 468 6.64 -9.95 -8.80
N ASP A 469 7.16 -8.87 -8.23
CA ASP A 469 8.35 -8.89 -7.38
C ASP A 469 8.35 -7.69 -6.42
N ALA A 470 9.19 -7.73 -5.39
CA ALA A 470 9.47 -6.61 -4.51
C ALA A 470 10.97 -6.57 -4.20
N ARG A 471 11.57 -5.37 -4.21
CA ARG A 471 13.03 -5.20 -4.13
C ARG A 471 13.41 -4.06 -3.20
N VAL A 472 14.42 -4.28 -2.36
CA VAL A 472 15.00 -3.23 -1.54
C VAL A 472 15.87 -2.32 -2.41
N ILE A 473 15.41 -1.08 -2.63
CA ILE A 473 16.10 -0.10 -3.47
C ILE A 473 16.94 0.89 -2.66
N TYR A 474 16.69 1.00 -1.35
CA TYR A 474 17.43 1.91 -0.48
C TYR A 474 17.43 1.41 0.96
N GLU A 475 18.59 1.51 1.62
CA GLU A 475 18.73 1.43 3.08
C GLU A 475 19.33 2.76 3.53
N GLY A 476 18.65 3.42 4.47
CA GLY A 476 19.11 4.67 5.06
C GLY A 476 20.17 4.46 6.14
N PRO A 477 20.78 5.56 6.62
CA PRO A 477 21.70 5.50 7.74
C PRO A 477 21.00 4.94 8.99
N HIS A 478 21.80 4.36 9.88
CA HIS A 478 21.33 3.91 11.19
C HIS A 478 21.38 5.10 12.15
N GLU A 479 20.24 5.44 12.70
CA GLU A 479 20.06 6.59 13.59
C GLU A 479 19.88 6.07 15.02
N THR A 480 20.71 6.54 15.96
CA THR A 480 20.43 6.30 17.39
C THR A 480 19.20 7.13 17.77
N VAL A 481 18.10 6.45 18.13
CA VAL A 481 16.86 7.11 18.59
C VAL A 481 16.81 7.19 20.11
N ILE A 482 17.49 6.29 20.82
CA ILE A 482 17.67 6.32 22.27
C ILE A 482 19.13 6.01 22.55
N GLU A 483 19.81 6.96 23.19
CA GLU A 483 21.18 6.78 23.68
C GLU A 483 21.19 5.87 24.92
N GLU A 484 22.26 5.09 25.05
CA GLU A 484 22.44 4.21 26.20
C GLU A 484 22.68 5.02 27.48
N ASP A 485 22.03 4.62 28.57
CA ASP A 485 22.33 5.10 29.92
C ASP A 485 22.41 3.89 30.86
N GLU A 486 23.62 3.38 31.06
CA GLU A 486 23.89 2.24 31.94
C GLU A 486 23.44 2.49 33.38
N ALA A 487 23.53 3.74 33.88
CA ALA A 487 23.19 4.08 35.26
C ALA A 487 21.67 4.08 35.48
N ALA A 488 20.91 4.47 34.46
CA ALA A 488 19.44 4.40 34.45
C ALA A 488 18.89 3.06 33.92
N GLY A 489 19.75 2.16 33.42
CA GLY A 489 19.35 0.90 32.80
C GLY A 489 18.60 1.08 31.47
N ILE A 490 18.85 2.19 30.76
CA ILE A 490 18.21 2.50 29.48
C ILE A 490 19.07 1.91 28.35
N PRO A 491 18.53 1.00 27.52
CA PRO A 491 19.29 0.41 26.42
C PRO A 491 19.44 1.37 25.25
N ARG A 492 20.47 1.14 24.44
CA ARG A 492 20.63 1.81 23.14
C ARG A 492 19.58 1.29 22.17
N VAL A 493 18.87 2.20 21.50
CA VAL A 493 17.97 1.87 20.39
C VAL A 493 18.42 2.57 19.13
N GLU A 494 18.62 1.80 18.08
CA GLU A 494 18.90 2.30 16.74
C GLU A 494 17.72 2.04 15.81
N GLN A 495 17.56 2.91 14.82
CA GLN A 495 16.51 2.85 13.82
C GLN A 495 17.11 2.95 12.41
N ALA A 496 16.54 2.20 11.46
CA ALA A 496 16.90 2.29 10.06
C ALA A 496 15.64 2.38 9.19
N LYS A 497 15.72 3.19 8.13
CA LYS A 497 14.68 3.30 7.09
C LYS A 497 15.07 2.44 5.89
N VAL A 498 14.17 1.57 5.43
CA VAL A 498 14.36 0.78 4.21
C VAL A 498 13.24 1.11 3.22
N ILE A 499 13.59 1.31 1.94
CA ILE A 499 12.60 1.54 0.88
C ILE A 499 12.55 0.34 -0.06
N VAL A 500 11.34 -0.15 -0.26
CA VAL A 500 10.99 -1.24 -1.17
C VAL A 500 10.30 -0.68 -2.40
N ASP A 501 10.69 -1.21 -3.55
CA ASP A 501 9.99 -1.01 -4.81
C ASP A 501 9.24 -2.28 -5.19
N HIS A 502 7.96 -2.15 -5.50
CA HIS A 502 7.14 -3.23 -6.01
C HIS A 502 7.26 -3.27 -7.52
N VAL A 503 7.20 -4.45 -8.11
CA VAL A 503 7.38 -4.61 -9.55
C VAL A 503 6.11 -5.15 -10.17
N GLY A 504 5.54 -4.40 -11.10
CA GLY A 504 4.38 -4.79 -11.90
C GLY A 504 4.79 -5.23 -13.30
N LYS A 505 3.89 -5.96 -13.98
CA LYS A 505 4.05 -6.35 -15.38
C LYS A 505 3.28 -5.38 -16.29
N PHE A 506 4.00 -4.71 -17.18
CA PHE A 506 3.49 -3.73 -18.14
C PHE A 506 3.78 -4.22 -19.55
N GLY A 507 2.79 -4.89 -20.16
CA GLY A 507 2.98 -5.62 -21.42
C GLY A 507 4.03 -6.72 -21.25
N ASN A 508 5.15 -6.58 -21.98
CA ASN A 508 6.28 -7.52 -21.91
C ASN A 508 7.42 -7.02 -21.01
N THR A 509 7.25 -5.91 -20.30
CA THR A 509 8.29 -5.32 -19.43
C THR A 509 7.89 -5.34 -17.98
N TYR A 510 8.87 -5.45 -17.08
CA TYR A 510 8.68 -5.31 -15.64
C TYR A 510 9.12 -3.92 -15.20
N ARG A 511 8.27 -3.21 -14.47
CA ARG A 511 8.55 -1.83 -14.02
C ARG A 511 8.12 -1.60 -12.58
N SER A 512 8.72 -0.60 -11.93
CA SER A 512 8.25 -0.11 -10.64
C SER A 512 6.75 0.17 -10.66
N LEU A 513 6.08 -0.37 -9.67
CA LEU A 513 4.66 -0.23 -9.42
C LEU A 513 4.48 0.47 -8.08
N SER A 514 3.63 1.50 -8.07
CA SER A 514 3.15 2.10 -6.84
C SER A 514 1.65 2.24 -6.93
N ASN A 515 0.96 1.87 -5.86
CA ASN A 515 -0.48 2.02 -5.72
C ASN A 515 -0.88 2.15 -4.25
N ILE A 516 -2.18 2.33 -4.00
CA ILE A 516 -2.71 2.53 -2.65
C ILE A 516 -2.62 1.29 -1.74
N ASN A 517 -2.37 0.11 -2.33
CA ASN A 517 -2.39 -1.17 -1.64
C ASN A 517 -0.99 -1.57 -1.16
N VAL A 518 0.09 -1.12 -1.80
CA VAL A 518 1.47 -1.52 -1.48
C VAL A 518 2.15 -0.57 -0.50
N HIS A 519 3.08 -1.08 0.32
CA HIS A 519 3.80 -0.29 1.32
C HIS A 519 5.30 -0.21 1.05
N ARG A 520 5.79 0.98 0.72
CA ARG A 520 7.17 1.16 0.24
C ARG A 520 8.17 1.48 1.34
N LYS A 521 7.75 2.07 2.47
CA LYS A 521 8.67 2.62 3.49
C LYS A 521 8.62 1.80 4.78
N TRP A 522 9.68 1.07 5.05
CA TRP A 522 9.79 0.23 6.24
C TRP A 522 10.71 0.87 7.28
N ILE A 523 10.30 0.80 8.55
CA ILE A 523 11.11 1.23 9.70
C ILE A 523 11.48 0.01 10.52
N LEU A 524 12.77 -0.15 10.77
CA LEU A 524 13.29 -1.22 11.62
C LEU A 524 14.01 -0.61 12.82
N GLN A 525 13.95 -1.31 13.95
CA GLN A 525 14.66 -0.94 15.17
C GLN A 525 15.43 -2.14 15.73
N ARG A 526 16.50 -1.88 16.49
CA ARG A 526 17.21 -2.88 17.29
C ARG A 526 17.59 -2.33 18.66
N ILE A 527 17.71 -3.22 19.65
CA ILE A 527 18.20 -2.93 21.01
C ILE A 527 19.61 -3.50 21.15
N ASN A 528 20.55 -2.72 21.67
CA ASN A 528 21.91 -3.16 22.08
C ASN A 528 22.59 -4.10 21.06
N ASP A 529 22.66 -3.68 19.79
CA ASP A 529 23.23 -4.46 18.68
C ASP A 529 22.58 -5.83 18.39
N GLY A 530 21.40 -6.08 18.96
CA GLY A 530 20.58 -7.25 18.68
C GLY A 530 19.98 -7.26 17.26
N PRO A 531 19.12 -8.25 16.95
CA PRO A 531 18.53 -8.38 15.63
C PRO A 531 17.63 -7.19 15.31
N TRP A 532 17.70 -6.73 14.07
CA TRP A 532 16.78 -5.73 13.54
C TRP A 532 15.37 -6.30 13.44
N LYS A 533 14.38 -5.55 13.94
CA LYS A 533 12.97 -5.89 13.96
C LYS A 533 12.14 -4.85 13.25
N ILE A 534 11.14 -5.30 12.50
CA ILE A 534 10.19 -4.43 11.81
C ILE A 534 9.23 -3.84 12.85
N LEU A 535 9.14 -2.51 12.89
CA LEU A 535 8.41 -1.80 13.93
C LEU A 535 6.89 -1.81 13.71
N GLU A 536 6.47 -1.63 12.45
CA GLU A 536 5.06 -1.50 12.09
C GLU A 536 4.60 -2.67 11.24
N LEU A 537 3.48 -3.26 11.64
CA LEU A 537 2.81 -4.28 10.85
C LEU A 537 2.03 -3.63 9.69
N GLN A 538 2.56 -3.79 8.49
CA GLN A 538 1.99 -3.26 7.24
C GLN A 538 2.00 -4.38 6.18
N SER A 539 1.08 -4.32 5.22
CA SER A 539 1.10 -5.25 4.08
C SER A 539 2.22 -4.88 3.13
N LEU A 540 2.83 -5.87 2.46
CA LEU A 540 3.95 -5.66 1.54
C LEU A 540 3.71 -4.51 0.55
#